data_AF-A0A2A2L949-F1
#
_entry.id   AF-A0A2A2L949-F1
#
_cell.length_a   1.000
_cell.length_b   1.000
_cell.length_c   1.000
_cell.angle_alpha   90.00
_cell.angle_beta   90.00
_cell.angle_gamma   90.00
#
_symmetry.space_group_name_H-M   'P 1'
#
loop_
_entity.id
_entity.type
_entity.pdbx_description
1 polymer ?
#
loop_
_entity_poly.entity_id
_entity_poly.type
_entity_poly.pdbx_seq_one_letter_code
_entity_poly.pdbx_strand_id
1 'polypeptide(L)'
;MRDANFSSWITPLTALNLTPPLPDHFLEITTECCAAAKRCCENTLSPARKPTTKSQIQKVLGIQPQGGCEATWDGWQCFEAASANTNVTKECPVYIYGDYIKIPEFDNFALKRCGENGWSKQQDREYTDYSRCSPSKVEEVELKLIVGIVAYSISVVFLLPAVFLLFSLRRIREQPMFTLHRHLLISFLFYGILYLVNVLIFIVEDAPLSIFVFTNNIFCRLLFTIQLRFLRLSNFSWMLAEGIYLYRLLLSTQTSEGEDLTVYVVLCWGIPALLAGFYSLVRWLYDSGGMCWVENSHLLWVEWSIIVPSLLAILVNVLLLMFIMYILVKKLRCNPHLERIQYRKAVRAAFMLMPVFGLQQLFTIVRLSNTFYQVLDISLNGLQGFFVSLIICYTNKTVLESVSKWWTSHRDKRQITRECNYRVSIQHDHMKPLVQRQSSSTARS
;
A
#
# COMPACT_ATOMS: atom_id res chain seq x y z
N MET A 1 19.79 -30.06 54.84
CA MET A 1 18.51 -30.72 54.52
C MET A 1 17.38 -29.70 54.52
N ARG A 2 17.15 -29.07 53.37
CA ARG A 2 15.85 -28.83 52.71
C ARG A 2 16.07 -27.72 51.70
N ASP A 3 16.47 -28.16 50.51
CA ASP A 3 16.29 -27.42 49.27
C ASP A 3 14.78 -27.20 49.10
N ALA A 4 14.31 -26.01 49.44
CA ALA A 4 12.99 -25.57 49.05
C ALA A 4 13.02 -25.34 47.54
N ASN A 5 12.65 -26.39 46.80
CA ASN A 5 12.27 -26.33 45.39
C ASN A 5 11.09 -25.35 45.26
N PHE A 6 11.37 -24.06 45.09
CA PHE A 6 10.42 -23.13 44.52
C PHE A 6 10.31 -23.48 43.03
N SER A 7 9.42 -24.41 42.69
CA SER A 7 8.94 -24.55 41.32
C SER A 7 8.26 -23.23 40.97
N SER A 8 8.93 -22.40 40.16
CA SER A 8 8.32 -21.20 39.62
C SER A 8 7.04 -21.60 38.88
N TRP A 9 5.90 -21.02 39.25
CA TRP A 9 4.59 -21.20 38.58
C TRP A 9 4.56 -20.59 37.16
N ILE A 10 5.73 -20.23 36.63
CA ILE A 10 5.92 -19.56 35.36
C ILE A 10 6.24 -20.66 34.35
N THR A 11 5.30 -20.95 33.46
CA THR A 11 5.58 -21.79 32.29
C THR A 11 6.71 -21.12 31.52
N PRO A 12 7.85 -21.79 31.30
CA PRO A 12 8.93 -21.20 30.52
C PRO A 12 8.40 -20.85 29.13
N LEU A 13 8.87 -19.74 28.56
CA LEU A 13 8.38 -19.25 27.28
C LEU A 13 8.55 -20.28 26.15
N THR A 14 9.59 -21.12 26.25
CA THR A 14 9.86 -22.27 25.38
C THR A 14 8.87 -23.43 25.54
N ALA A 15 8.10 -23.46 26.63
CA ALA A 15 7.05 -24.44 26.90
C ALA A 15 5.64 -23.88 26.67
N LEU A 16 5.49 -22.60 26.29
CA LEU A 16 4.22 -22.06 25.81
C LEU A 16 3.97 -22.59 24.39
N ASN A 17 3.10 -23.59 24.28
CA ASN A 17 2.66 -24.12 23.00
C ASN A 17 1.58 -23.20 22.40
N LEU A 18 2.02 -22.05 21.88
CA LEU A 18 1.15 -21.07 21.24
C LEU A 18 0.88 -21.49 19.79
N THR A 19 -0.38 -21.42 19.37
CA THR A 19 -0.80 -21.64 17.98
C THR A 19 -1.45 -20.36 17.47
N PRO A 20 -0.81 -19.61 16.54
CA PRO A 20 0.52 -19.85 15.95
C PRO A 20 1.69 -19.63 16.93
N PRO A 21 2.88 -20.20 16.65
CA PRO A 21 4.08 -19.91 17.42
C PRO A 21 4.42 -18.42 17.33
N LEU A 22 5.01 -17.88 18.40
CA LEU A 22 5.49 -16.50 18.42
C LEU A 22 6.61 -16.33 17.39
N PRO A 23 6.63 -15.23 16.61
CA PRO A 23 7.74 -14.91 15.73
C PRO A 23 9.08 -14.89 16.50
N ASP A 24 10.17 -15.34 15.89
CA ASP A 24 11.48 -15.46 16.56
C ASP A 24 11.93 -14.16 17.24
N HIS A 25 11.71 -13.03 16.58
CA HIS A 25 11.97 -11.70 17.13
C HIS A 25 11.14 -11.38 18.37
N PHE A 26 9.88 -11.81 18.42
CA PHE A 26 9.03 -11.62 19.60
C PHE A 26 9.50 -12.49 20.75
N LEU A 27 9.95 -13.71 20.48
CA LEU A 27 10.51 -14.62 21.48
C LEU A 27 11.77 -14.02 22.12
N GLU A 28 12.62 -13.41 21.31
CA GLU A 28 13.84 -12.71 21.75
C GLU A 28 13.50 -11.52 22.67
N ILE A 29 12.67 -10.58 22.20
CA ILE A 29 12.22 -9.42 22.98
C ILE A 29 11.61 -9.85 24.32
N THR A 30 10.77 -10.89 24.29
CA THR A 30 10.08 -11.37 25.50
C THR A 30 11.07 -11.99 26.48
N THR A 31 12.04 -12.76 25.97
CA THR A 31 13.11 -13.35 26.80
C THR A 31 13.93 -12.26 27.49
N GLU A 32 14.33 -11.22 26.77
CA GLU A 32 15.09 -10.11 27.32
C GLU A 32 14.30 -9.30 28.35
N CYS A 33 13.02 -9.02 28.07
CA CYS A 33 12.10 -8.37 29.01
C CYS A 33 11.95 -9.19 30.30
N CYS A 34 11.75 -10.51 30.21
CA CYS A 34 11.70 -11.38 31.38
C CYS A 34 13.01 -11.38 32.18
N ALA A 35 14.16 -11.38 31.51
CA ALA A 35 15.46 -11.28 32.17
C ALA A 35 15.62 -9.93 32.90
N ALA A 36 15.16 -8.82 32.30
CA ALA A 36 15.17 -7.50 32.93
C ALA A 36 14.24 -7.45 34.15
N ALA A 37 13.04 -8.03 34.06
CA ALA A 37 12.11 -8.14 35.19
C ALA A 37 12.73 -8.92 36.37
N LYS A 38 13.40 -10.05 36.07
CA LYS A 38 14.12 -10.83 37.08
C LYS A 38 15.21 -10.01 37.77
N ARG A 39 16.01 -9.26 37.00
CA ARG A 39 17.05 -8.37 37.56
C ARG A 39 16.46 -7.26 38.44
N CYS A 40 15.31 -6.70 38.06
CA CYS A 40 14.60 -5.72 38.88
C CYS A 40 14.14 -6.33 40.21
N CYS A 41 13.56 -7.52 40.14
CA CYS A 41 13.11 -8.26 41.32
C CYS A 41 14.28 -8.50 42.29
N GLU A 42 15.42 -8.98 41.79
CA GLU A 42 16.59 -9.33 42.61
C GLU A 42 17.33 -8.11 43.18
N ASN A 43 17.47 -7.04 42.39
CA ASN A 43 18.35 -5.91 42.75
C ASN A 43 17.63 -4.71 43.35
N THR A 44 16.34 -4.52 43.04
CA THR A 44 15.60 -3.29 43.37
C THR A 44 14.39 -3.55 44.23
N LEU A 45 13.60 -4.60 43.92
CA LEU A 45 12.37 -4.91 44.66
C LEU A 45 12.60 -5.83 45.86
N SER A 46 13.66 -6.66 45.83
CA SER A 46 13.96 -7.56 46.94
C SER A 46 14.59 -6.82 48.13
N PRO A 47 14.07 -6.99 49.35
CA PRO A 47 14.62 -6.37 50.56
C PRO A 47 15.97 -6.96 51.03
N ALA A 48 16.57 -7.87 50.26
CA ALA A 48 17.65 -8.76 50.71
C ALA A 48 19.09 -8.24 50.50
N ARG A 49 19.31 -7.02 50.01
CA ARG A 49 20.62 -6.36 50.09
C ARG A 49 20.62 -5.33 51.21
N LYS A 50 21.39 -5.64 52.25
CA LYS A 50 21.68 -4.76 53.38
C LYS A 50 21.93 -3.32 52.90
N PRO A 51 21.36 -2.32 53.60
CA PRO A 51 21.50 -0.95 53.18
C PRO A 51 22.96 -0.49 53.16
N THR A 52 23.33 0.22 52.10
CA THR A 52 24.49 1.11 52.10
C THR A 52 24.35 2.09 53.28
N THR A 53 25.47 2.35 53.93
CA THR A 53 25.68 3.04 55.23
C THR A 53 24.92 4.36 55.43
N LYS A 54 24.37 4.96 54.37
CA LYS A 54 23.49 6.14 54.45
C LYS A 54 22.09 5.86 54.98
N SER A 55 21.50 4.69 54.71
CA SER A 55 20.11 4.43 55.11
C SER A 55 19.94 4.02 56.58
N GLN A 56 21.01 3.50 57.21
CA GLN A 56 21.05 3.30 58.66
C GLN A 56 21.06 4.63 59.43
N ILE A 57 21.78 5.64 58.93
CA ILE A 57 21.81 6.98 59.56
C ILE A 57 20.40 7.60 59.52
N GLN A 58 19.67 7.44 58.41
CA GLN A 58 18.33 8.02 58.26
C GLN A 58 17.25 7.31 59.08
N LYS A 59 17.34 5.97 59.25
CA LYS A 59 16.46 5.22 60.16
C LYS A 59 16.73 5.48 61.64
N VAL A 60 17.98 5.79 62.02
CA VAL A 60 18.34 6.15 63.40
C VAL A 60 17.94 7.59 63.75
N LEU A 61 17.87 8.49 62.76
CA LEU A 61 17.46 9.90 62.94
C LEU A 61 15.94 10.15 62.96
N GLY A 62 15.09 9.12 62.81
CA GLY A 62 13.64 9.30 62.85
C GLY A 62 13.05 10.17 61.72
N ILE A 63 13.83 10.46 60.67
CA ILE A 63 13.36 11.18 59.48
C ILE A 63 12.84 10.13 58.51
N GLN A 64 11.59 9.67 58.69
CA GLN A 64 10.88 9.07 57.57
C GLN A 64 10.58 10.18 56.56
N PRO A 65 11.02 10.08 55.29
CA PRO A 65 10.55 11.00 54.27
C PRO A 65 9.02 10.84 54.17
N GLN A 66 8.29 11.88 54.57
CA GLN A 66 6.84 11.92 54.47
C GLN A 66 6.48 11.97 52.98
N GLY A 67 5.81 10.93 52.49
CA GLY A 67 5.37 10.85 51.11
C GLY A 67 6.48 10.42 50.15
N GLY A 68 6.20 9.36 49.40
CA GLY A 68 7.09 8.84 48.39
C GLY A 68 6.48 7.63 47.71
N CYS A 69 7.02 7.29 46.55
CA CYS A 69 6.60 6.15 45.77
C CYS A 69 7.60 5.02 45.96
N GLU A 70 7.11 3.82 46.26
CA GLU A 70 7.97 2.65 46.39
C GLU A 70 8.53 2.20 45.03
N ALA A 71 9.62 1.45 45.07
CA ALA A 71 10.17 0.85 43.86
C ALA A 71 9.15 -0.12 43.23
N THR A 72 9.07 -0.12 41.91
CA THR A 72 8.05 -0.89 41.17
C THR A 72 8.57 -1.36 39.82
N TRP A 73 7.94 -2.40 39.27
CA TRP A 73 8.12 -2.85 37.90
C TRP A 73 6.82 -2.59 37.14
N ASP A 74 6.88 -1.76 36.10
CA ASP A 74 5.68 -1.31 35.38
C ASP A 74 5.30 -2.21 34.20
N GLY A 75 5.96 -3.36 34.05
CA GLY A 75 5.78 -4.29 32.92
C GLY A 75 6.86 -4.13 31.85
N TRP A 76 7.50 -2.97 31.77
CA TRP A 76 8.49 -2.65 30.74
C TRP A 76 9.86 -2.29 31.30
N GLN A 77 9.95 -1.67 32.48
CA GLN A 77 11.24 -1.47 33.14
C GLN A 77 11.09 -1.26 34.65
N CYS A 78 12.22 -1.27 35.34
CA CYS A 78 12.29 -1.12 36.78
C CYS A 78 12.35 0.36 37.17
N PHE A 79 11.54 0.80 38.13
CA PHE A 79 11.63 2.14 38.73
C PHE A 79 12.04 2.01 40.20
N GLU A 80 13.01 2.82 40.62
CA GLU A 80 13.45 2.89 42.01
C GLU A 80 12.48 3.73 42.85
N ALA A 81 12.61 3.65 44.17
CA ALA A 81 11.80 4.47 45.07
C ALA A 81 12.11 5.96 44.84
N ALA A 82 11.06 6.79 44.86
CA ALA A 82 11.15 8.21 44.57
C ALA A 82 10.45 9.05 45.65
N SER A 83 10.92 10.28 45.86
CA SER A 83 10.27 11.21 46.78
C SER A 83 8.96 11.74 46.20
N ALA A 84 7.99 12.07 47.05
CA ALA A 84 6.74 12.68 46.59
C ALA A 84 6.97 13.96 45.77
N ASN A 85 6.09 14.21 44.80
CA ASN A 85 6.11 15.35 43.89
C ASN A 85 7.37 15.45 43.01
N THR A 86 7.93 14.29 42.62
CA THR A 86 9.09 14.23 41.73
C THR A 86 8.78 13.54 40.40
N ASN A 87 9.54 13.91 39.37
CA ASN A 87 9.52 13.28 38.06
C ASN A 87 10.73 12.36 37.94
N VAL A 88 10.50 11.09 37.66
CA VAL A 88 11.55 10.08 37.46
C VAL A 88 11.66 9.80 35.96
N THR A 89 12.84 10.04 35.41
CA THR A 89 13.17 9.73 34.01
C THR A 89 14.11 8.54 33.95
N LYS A 90 13.85 7.61 33.03
CA LYS A 90 14.75 6.49 32.73
C LYS A 90 14.89 6.31 31.23
N GLU A 91 16.08 5.94 30.79
CA GLU A 91 16.32 5.59 29.39
C GLU A 91 15.42 4.43 28.95
N CYS A 92 14.96 4.47 27.71
CA CYS A 92 14.08 3.44 27.17
C CYS A 92 14.80 2.08 27.14
N PRO A 93 14.14 1.00 27.61
CA PRO A 93 14.74 -0.33 27.62
C PRO A 93 15.11 -0.80 26.21
N VAL A 94 16.36 -1.20 26.01
CA VAL A 94 16.93 -1.53 24.68
C VAL A 94 16.19 -2.66 23.97
N TYR A 95 15.69 -3.63 24.73
CA TYR A 95 15.00 -4.82 24.22
C TYR A 95 13.63 -4.54 23.60
N ILE A 96 13.05 -3.36 23.79
CA ILE A 96 11.75 -3.01 23.17
C ILE A 96 11.89 -2.73 21.68
N TYR A 97 13.11 -2.46 21.22
CA TYR A 97 13.42 -2.13 19.84
C TYR A 97 13.80 -3.38 19.02
N GLY A 98 14.28 -4.44 19.68
CA GLY A 98 14.88 -5.61 19.03
C GLY A 98 16.06 -5.24 18.11
N ASP A 99 16.50 -6.19 17.29
CA ASP A 99 17.70 -6.03 16.44
C ASP A 99 17.52 -5.08 15.24
N TYR A 100 16.28 -4.80 14.84
CA TYR A 100 15.98 -4.16 13.55
C TYR A 100 15.59 -2.67 13.64
N ILE A 101 15.38 -2.14 14.85
CA ILE A 101 14.95 -0.75 15.06
C ILE A 101 16.10 0.06 15.66
N LYS A 102 16.44 1.18 15.02
CA LYS A 102 17.37 2.16 15.59
C LYS A 102 16.70 2.83 16.80
N ILE A 103 17.35 2.74 17.95
CA ILE A 103 17.00 3.50 19.15
C ILE A 103 17.01 4.98 18.79
N PRO A 104 15.99 5.78 19.17
CA PRO A 104 16.03 7.22 18.97
C PRO A 104 17.32 7.81 19.55
N GLU A 105 18.11 8.52 18.75
CA GLU A 105 19.38 9.14 19.20
C GLU A 105 19.14 10.30 20.19
N PHE A 106 17.94 10.89 20.17
CA PHE A 106 17.51 11.98 21.03
C PHE A 106 16.16 11.67 21.67
N ASP A 107 15.94 12.17 22.90
CA ASP A 107 14.69 12.05 23.66
C ASP A 107 14.29 10.60 24.05
N ASN A 108 15.22 9.66 24.13
CA ASN A 108 14.97 8.23 24.44
C ASN A 108 14.74 7.93 25.94
N PHE A 109 13.79 8.60 26.58
CA PHE A 109 13.46 8.32 27.98
C PHE A 109 11.96 8.18 28.25
N ALA A 110 11.64 7.28 29.18
CA ALA A 110 10.33 7.16 29.79
C ALA A 110 10.23 8.09 31.01
N LEU A 111 9.03 8.64 31.23
CA LEU A 111 8.74 9.56 32.34
C LEU A 111 7.67 8.96 33.26
N LYS A 112 7.99 8.81 34.54
CA LYS A 112 7.04 8.40 35.58
C LYS A 112 6.93 9.48 36.66
N ARG A 113 5.72 9.83 37.08
CA ARG A 113 5.50 10.89 38.09
C ARG A 113 5.14 10.28 39.44
N CYS A 114 5.87 10.69 40.47
CA CYS A 114 5.56 10.34 41.85
C CYS A 114 4.77 11.49 42.49
N GLY A 115 3.52 11.24 42.87
CA GLY A 115 2.69 12.19 43.63
C GLY A 115 2.74 11.93 45.13
N GLU A 116 1.97 12.70 45.89
CA GLU A 116 1.86 12.55 47.36
C GLU A 116 1.24 11.21 47.76
N ASN A 117 0.33 10.69 46.94
CA ASN A 117 -0.42 9.45 47.19
C ASN A 117 0.16 8.23 46.45
N GLY A 118 1.39 8.32 45.94
CA GLY A 118 2.05 7.27 45.16
C GLY A 118 2.20 7.59 43.67
N TRP A 119 2.50 6.58 42.86
CA TRP A 119 2.73 6.74 41.42
C TRP A 119 1.48 7.26 40.69
N SER A 120 1.69 8.10 39.67
CA SER A 120 0.61 8.60 38.81
C SER A 120 -0.19 7.45 38.20
N LYS A 121 -1.52 7.59 38.15
CA LYS A 121 -2.42 6.57 37.61
C LYS A 121 -3.21 7.08 36.40
N GLN A 122 -3.49 6.18 35.47
CA GLN A 122 -4.43 6.36 34.36
C GLN A 122 -5.38 5.16 34.35
N GLN A 123 -6.70 5.39 34.33
CA GLN A 123 -7.71 4.33 34.45
C GLN A 123 -7.44 3.37 35.65
N ASP A 124 -7.14 3.94 36.82
CA ASP A 124 -6.82 3.24 38.08
C ASP A 124 -5.56 2.35 38.09
N ARG A 125 -4.76 2.33 37.02
CA ARG A 125 -3.48 1.62 36.95
C ARG A 125 -2.31 2.59 36.98
N GLU A 126 -1.16 2.16 37.51
CA GLU A 126 0.07 2.96 37.42
C GLU A 126 0.39 3.30 35.97
N TYR A 127 0.75 4.55 35.72
CA TYR A 127 1.03 5.08 34.40
C TYR A 127 2.49 5.55 34.31
N THR A 128 3.14 5.16 33.21
CA THR A 128 4.45 5.64 32.79
C THR A 128 4.30 6.14 31.35
N ASP A 129 4.81 7.34 31.07
CA ASP A 129 4.80 7.91 29.73
C ASP A 129 5.98 7.38 28.91
N TYR A 130 5.68 6.50 27.96
CA TYR A 130 6.63 5.91 27.00
C TYR A 130 6.55 6.56 25.62
N SER A 131 5.85 7.68 25.44
CA SER A 131 5.62 8.29 24.12
C SER A 131 6.94 8.61 23.39
N ARG A 132 7.98 8.96 24.14
CA ARG A 132 9.32 9.25 23.61
C ARG A 132 10.20 8.02 23.36
N CYS A 133 9.76 6.86 23.85
CA CYS A 133 10.37 5.57 23.55
C CYS A 133 9.85 4.98 22.24
N SER A 134 8.75 5.48 21.69
CA SER A 134 8.26 5.04 20.38
C SER A 134 9.23 5.51 19.28
N PRO A 135 9.67 4.62 18.38
CA PRO A 135 10.54 5.02 17.28
C PRO A 135 9.79 5.99 16.36
N SER A 136 10.44 7.10 15.97
CA SER A 136 9.92 8.11 15.02
C SER A 136 9.46 7.51 13.69
N LYS A 137 9.89 6.27 13.38
CA LYS A 137 9.48 5.51 12.20
C LYS A 137 7.99 5.12 12.20
N VAL A 138 7.30 5.08 13.34
CA VAL A 138 5.85 4.74 13.37
C VAL A 138 5.05 5.81 12.63
N GLU A 139 5.27 7.09 12.94
CA GLU A 139 4.63 8.22 12.24
C GLU A 139 4.99 8.24 10.74
N GLU A 140 6.23 7.88 10.39
CA GLU A 140 6.65 7.79 8.99
C GLU A 140 5.95 6.67 8.21
N VAL A 141 5.68 5.54 8.86
CA VAL A 141 5.00 4.39 8.26
C VAL A 141 3.51 4.70 8.09
N GLU A 142 2.87 5.30 9.09
CA GLU A 142 1.48 5.77 9.02
C GLU A 142 1.29 6.79 7.90
N LEU A 143 2.18 7.78 7.81
CA LEU A 143 2.11 8.80 6.76
C LEU A 143 2.20 8.16 5.37
N LYS A 144 3.14 7.22 5.15
CA LYS A 144 3.25 6.49 3.88
C LYS A 144 1.98 5.71 3.57
N LEU A 145 1.44 5.02 4.57
CA LEU A 145 0.22 4.22 4.42
C LEU A 145 -0.98 5.09 4.02
N ILE A 146 -1.22 6.20 4.74
CA ILE A 146 -2.30 7.14 4.45
C ILE A 146 -2.15 7.74 3.04
N VAL A 147 -0.96 8.23 2.71
CA VAL A 147 -0.67 8.80 1.38
C VAL A 147 -0.89 7.75 0.29
N GLY A 148 -0.44 6.52 0.50
CA GLY A 148 -0.66 5.42 -0.43
C GLY A 148 -2.15 5.11 -0.63
N ILE A 149 -2.93 4.98 0.45
CA ILE A 149 -4.37 4.76 0.37
C ILE A 149 -5.04 5.87 -0.45
N VAL A 150 -4.75 7.13 -0.16
CA VAL A 150 -5.32 8.28 -0.88
C VAL A 150 -4.95 8.24 -2.36
N ALA A 151 -3.66 8.06 -2.67
CA ALA A 151 -3.16 8.06 -4.04
C ALA A 151 -3.78 6.95 -4.90
N TYR A 152 -3.77 5.70 -4.41
CA TYR A 152 -4.36 4.58 -5.14
C TYR A 152 -5.88 4.66 -5.22
N SER A 153 -6.56 5.23 -4.21
CA SER A 153 -8.02 5.47 -4.26
C SER A 153 -8.38 6.45 -5.38
N ILE A 154 -7.67 7.59 -5.46
CA ILE A 154 -7.85 8.54 -6.56
C ILE A 154 -7.62 7.85 -7.91
N SER A 155 -6.54 7.08 -8.03
CA SER A 155 -6.25 6.35 -9.27
C SER A 155 -7.37 5.39 -9.67
N VAL A 156 -7.87 4.57 -8.75
CA VAL A 156 -8.95 3.61 -9.03
C VAL A 156 -10.26 4.31 -9.44
N VAL A 157 -10.63 5.41 -8.78
CA VAL A 157 -11.85 6.18 -9.10
C VAL A 157 -11.85 6.69 -10.54
N PHE A 158 -10.68 7.06 -11.08
CA PHE A 158 -10.55 7.50 -12.48
C PHE A 158 -10.34 6.35 -13.45
N LEU A 159 -9.63 5.29 -13.05
CA LEU A 159 -9.37 4.13 -13.91
C LEU A 159 -10.65 3.34 -14.23
N LEU A 160 -11.56 3.15 -13.26
CA LEU A 160 -12.80 2.42 -13.43
C LEU A 160 -13.64 2.96 -14.62
N PRO A 161 -14.05 4.24 -14.65
CA PRO A 161 -14.76 4.81 -15.78
C PRO A 161 -13.92 4.83 -17.06
N ALA A 162 -12.62 5.07 -17.00
CA ALA A 162 -11.77 5.06 -18.19
C ALA A 162 -11.76 3.68 -18.88
N VAL A 163 -11.54 2.60 -18.12
CA VAL A 163 -11.59 1.22 -18.63
C VAL A 163 -12.97 0.90 -19.19
N PHE A 164 -14.04 1.29 -18.48
CA PHE A 164 -15.42 1.10 -18.94
C PHE A 164 -15.67 1.80 -20.30
N LEU A 165 -15.22 3.04 -20.48
CA LEU A 165 -15.39 3.79 -21.72
C LEU A 165 -14.62 3.15 -22.89
N LEU A 166 -13.36 2.77 -22.68
CA LEU A 166 -12.54 2.13 -23.72
C LEU A 166 -13.08 0.75 -24.13
N PHE A 167 -13.80 0.05 -23.23
CA PHE A 167 -14.44 -1.23 -23.54
C PHE A 167 -15.81 -1.08 -24.22
N SER A 168 -16.61 -0.09 -23.80
CA SER A 168 -18.00 0.08 -24.24
C SER A 168 -18.12 0.76 -25.60
N LEU A 169 -17.20 1.68 -25.93
CA LEU A 169 -17.27 2.45 -27.16
C LEU A 169 -16.72 1.65 -28.35
N ARG A 170 -17.61 1.07 -29.15
CA ARG A 170 -17.27 0.22 -30.31
C ARG A 170 -16.19 0.83 -31.22
N ARG A 171 -16.33 2.12 -31.56
CA ARG A 171 -15.37 2.87 -32.40
C ARG A 171 -13.95 2.86 -31.83
N ILE A 172 -13.82 2.92 -30.51
CA ILE A 172 -12.52 2.93 -29.82
C ILE A 172 -12.01 1.49 -29.69
N ARG A 173 -12.89 0.56 -29.31
CA ARG A 173 -12.57 -0.85 -29.11
C ARG A 173 -11.95 -1.51 -30.35
N GLU A 174 -12.38 -1.11 -31.54
CA GLU A 174 -11.91 -1.64 -32.82
C GLU A 174 -10.52 -1.09 -33.24
N GLN A 175 -9.98 -0.07 -32.57
CA GLN A 175 -8.67 0.49 -32.91
C GLN A 175 -7.52 -0.26 -32.21
N PRO A 176 -6.42 -0.59 -32.91
CA PRO A 176 -5.32 -1.39 -32.36
C PRO A 176 -4.59 -0.69 -31.21
N MET A 177 -4.27 0.59 -31.35
CA MET A 177 -3.61 1.39 -30.30
C MET A 177 -4.40 1.41 -28.98
N PHE A 178 -5.73 1.47 -29.07
CA PHE A 178 -6.58 1.50 -27.89
C PHE A 178 -6.71 0.14 -27.18
N THR A 179 -6.32 -0.96 -27.84
CA THR A 179 -6.23 -2.26 -27.16
C THR A 179 -5.03 -2.32 -26.23
N LEU A 180 -3.87 -1.79 -26.64
CA LEU A 180 -2.69 -1.64 -25.75
C LEU A 180 -3.04 -0.76 -24.54
N HIS A 181 -3.62 0.42 -24.80
CA HIS A 181 -4.09 1.34 -23.76
C HIS A 181 -5.05 0.68 -22.77
N ARG A 182 -6.03 -0.09 -23.28
CA ARG A 182 -6.98 -0.79 -22.42
C ARG A 182 -6.28 -1.78 -21.49
N HIS A 183 -5.34 -2.57 -21.99
CA HIS A 183 -4.63 -3.52 -21.14
C HIS A 183 -3.70 -2.85 -20.13
N LEU A 184 -3.04 -1.74 -20.50
CA LEU A 184 -2.26 -0.92 -19.56
C LEU A 184 -3.15 -0.33 -18.45
N LEU A 185 -4.32 0.23 -18.79
CA LEU A 185 -5.24 0.76 -17.78
C LEU A 185 -5.82 -0.35 -16.89
N ILE A 186 -6.08 -1.54 -17.46
CA ILE A 186 -6.54 -2.72 -16.70
C ILE A 186 -5.47 -3.19 -15.71
N SER A 187 -4.19 -3.23 -16.11
CA SER A 187 -3.11 -3.65 -15.22
C SER A 187 -2.94 -2.67 -14.05
N PHE A 188 -3.00 -1.36 -14.29
CA PHE A 188 -3.02 -0.34 -13.22
C PHE A 188 -4.26 -0.46 -12.32
N LEU A 189 -5.43 -0.73 -12.90
CA LEU A 189 -6.68 -0.88 -12.14
C LEU A 189 -6.59 -2.07 -11.19
N PHE A 190 -6.17 -3.24 -11.66
CA PHE A 190 -6.01 -4.41 -10.81
C PHE A 190 -4.94 -4.20 -9.74
N TYR A 191 -3.82 -3.56 -10.08
CA TYR A 191 -2.77 -3.24 -9.11
C TYR A 191 -3.31 -2.32 -7.99
N GLY A 192 -4.03 -1.26 -8.36
CA GLY A 192 -4.61 -0.31 -7.42
C GLY A 192 -5.70 -0.92 -6.54
N ILE A 193 -6.60 -1.72 -7.11
CA ILE A 193 -7.62 -2.45 -6.34
C ILE A 193 -6.95 -3.40 -5.34
N LEU A 194 -5.98 -4.21 -5.80
CA LEU A 194 -5.30 -5.15 -4.91
C LEU A 194 -4.46 -4.44 -3.84
N TYR A 195 -3.89 -3.27 -4.14
CA TYR A 195 -3.25 -2.43 -3.11
C TYR A 195 -4.23 -2.05 -2.01
N LEU A 196 -5.39 -1.51 -2.38
CA LEU A 196 -6.41 -1.08 -1.40
C LEU A 196 -6.94 -2.28 -0.61
N VAL A 197 -7.24 -3.39 -1.28
CA VAL A 197 -7.69 -4.63 -0.65
C VAL A 197 -6.64 -5.14 0.34
N ASN A 198 -5.37 -5.24 -0.06
CA ASN A 198 -4.33 -5.76 0.80
C ASN A 198 -4.06 -4.85 2.01
N VAL A 199 -4.07 -3.53 1.81
CA VAL A 199 -3.90 -2.59 2.92
C VAL A 199 -5.06 -2.66 3.91
N LEU A 200 -6.31 -2.62 3.42
CA LEU A 200 -7.51 -2.63 4.26
C LEU A 200 -7.71 -3.96 5.02
N ILE A 201 -7.33 -5.08 4.41
CA ILE A 201 -7.58 -6.42 4.97
C ILE A 201 -6.43 -6.89 5.88
N PHE A 202 -5.18 -6.51 5.58
CA PHE A 202 -4.00 -7.05 6.27
C PHE A 202 -3.17 -6.04 7.06
N ILE A 203 -3.15 -4.75 6.70
CA ILE A 203 -2.12 -3.81 7.18
C ILE A 203 -2.67 -2.72 8.12
N VAL A 204 -3.85 -2.17 7.87
CA VAL A 204 -4.44 -1.13 8.72
C VAL A 204 -4.58 -1.61 10.17
N GLU A 205 -4.50 -0.70 11.14
CA GLU A 205 -4.75 -1.03 12.54
C GLU A 205 -6.13 -1.71 12.69
N ASP A 206 -6.19 -2.76 13.51
CA ASP A 206 -7.37 -3.62 13.68
C ASP A 206 -7.91 -4.27 12.40
N ALA A 207 -7.07 -4.42 11.37
CA ALA A 207 -7.48 -5.08 10.13
C ALA A 207 -7.96 -6.52 10.40
N PRO A 208 -9.07 -6.95 9.76
CA PRO A 208 -9.79 -8.17 10.11
C PRO A 208 -8.97 -9.44 9.88
N LEU A 209 -7.95 -9.37 9.02
CA LEU A 209 -7.12 -10.50 8.63
C LEU A 209 -5.64 -10.26 8.89
N SER A 210 -5.30 -9.29 9.74
CA SER A 210 -3.92 -9.00 10.17
C SER A 210 -3.20 -10.25 10.70
N ILE A 211 -3.92 -11.13 11.40
CA ILE A 211 -3.39 -12.42 11.88
C ILE A 211 -2.88 -13.34 10.75
N PHE A 212 -3.36 -13.19 9.51
CA PHE A 212 -2.88 -13.99 8.37
C PHE A 212 -1.49 -13.56 7.89
N VAL A 213 -1.07 -12.33 8.21
CA VAL A 213 0.29 -11.86 7.97
C VAL A 213 1.25 -12.62 8.89
N PHE A 214 0.92 -12.70 10.19
CA PHE A 214 1.76 -13.35 11.20
C PHE A 214 1.73 -14.89 11.13
N THR A 215 0.59 -15.49 10.80
CA THR A 215 0.46 -16.94 10.57
C THR A 215 1.02 -17.39 9.21
N ASN A 216 1.51 -16.45 8.40
CA ASN A 216 2.11 -16.71 7.10
C ASN A 216 1.20 -17.52 6.15
N ASN A 217 -0.07 -17.13 6.12
CA ASN A 217 -1.11 -17.83 5.38
C ASN A 217 -0.87 -17.79 3.87
N ILE A 218 -1.14 -18.90 3.17
CA ILE A 218 -1.00 -19.04 1.72
C ILE A 218 -1.81 -17.96 0.97
N PHE A 219 -3.00 -17.60 1.48
CA PHE A 219 -3.84 -16.57 0.89
C PHE A 219 -3.17 -15.20 0.88
N CYS A 220 -2.53 -14.83 2.00
CA CYS A 220 -1.76 -13.58 2.09
C CYS A 220 -0.58 -13.60 1.11
N ARG A 221 0.20 -14.70 1.08
CA ARG A 221 1.34 -14.85 0.15
C ARG A 221 0.91 -14.66 -1.29
N LEU A 222 -0.20 -15.30 -1.69
CA LEU A 222 -0.72 -15.23 -3.04
C LEU A 222 -1.12 -13.79 -3.42
N LEU A 223 -1.87 -13.10 -2.57
CA LEU A 223 -2.31 -11.73 -2.86
C LEU A 223 -1.17 -10.73 -2.97
N PHE A 224 -0.19 -10.79 -2.06
CA PHE A 224 0.98 -9.91 -2.13
C PHE A 224 1.88 -10.25 -3.32
N THR A 225 1.99 -11.53 -3.70
CA THR A 225 2.72 -11.94 -4.92
C THR A 225 2.05 -11.39 -6.18
N ILE A 226 0.74 -11.57 -6.29
CA ILE A 226 -0.03 -11.10 -7.44
C ILE A 226 0.11 -9.58 -7.56
N GLN A 227 -0.04 -8.86 -6.46
CA GLN A 227 0.06 -7.40 -6.45
C GLN A 227 1.49 -6.90 -6.70
N LEU A 228 2.43 -7.24 -5.81
CA LEU A 228 3.75 -6.60 -5.75
C LEU A 228 4.71 -7.10 -6.85
N ARG A 229 4.52 -8.33 -7.34
CA ARG A 229 5.45 -8.96 -8.29
C ARG A 229 4.82 -9.06 -9.67
N PHE A 230 3.73 -9.83 -9.81
CA PHE A 230 3.09 -10.06 -11.11
C PHE A 230 2.55 -8.77 -11.74
N LEU A 231 1.60 -8.09 -11.08
CA LEU A 231 0.95 -6.90 -11.64
C LEU A 231 1.92 -5.72 -11.82
N ARG A 232 2.89 -5.57 -10.91
CA ARG A 232 3.96 -4.58 -11.07
C ARG A 232 4.76 -4.82 -12.35
N LEU A 233 5.18 -6.06 -12.59
CA LEU A 233 5.95 -6.43 -13.78
C LEU A 233 5.09 -6.39 -15.05
N SER A 234 3.80 -6.70 -14.95
CA SER A 234 2.83 -6.48 -16.03
C SER A 234 2.69 -5.01 -16.39
N ASN A 235 2.64 -4.09 -15.41
CA ASN A 235 2.63 -2.65 -15.69
C ASN A 235 3.87 -2.26 -16.52
N PHE A 236 5.07 -2.69 -16.09
CA PHE A 236 6.31 -2.45 -16.84
C PHE A 236 6.26 -3.00 -18.27
N SER A 237 5.73 -4.21 -18.44
CA SER A 237 5.62 -4.87 -19.74
C SER A 237 4.64 -4.13 -20.67
N TRP A 238 3.51 -3.65 -20.14
CA TRP A 238 2.53 -2.89 -20.92
C TRP A 238 3.02 -1.50 -21.32
N MET A 239 3.74 -0.79 -20.45
CA MET A 239 4.38 0.48 -20.82
C MET A 239 5.45 0.27 -21.90
N LEU A 240 6.25 -0.80 -21.77
CA LEU A 240 7.24 -1.16 -22.79
C LEU A 240 6.58 -1.49 -24.13
N ALA A 241 5.47 -2.25 -24.12
CA ALA A 241 4.70 -2.56 -25.31
C ALA A 241 4.14 -1.31 -26.00
N GLU A 242 3.61 -0.36 -25.24
CA GLU A 242 3.20 0.95 -25.79
C GLU A 242 4.38 1.72 -26.38
N GLY A 243 5.53 1.71 -25.72
CA GLY A 243 6.77 2.33 -26.22
C GLY A 243 7.24 1.74 -27.54
N ILE A 244 7.26 0.41 -27.64
CA ILE A 244 7.64 -0.30 -28.87
C ILE A 244 6.63 -0.02 -29.99
N TYR A 245 5.33 -0.08 -29.69
CA TYR A 245 4.28 0.20 -30.66
C TYR A 245 4.38 1.63 -31.21
N LEU A 246 4.54 2.63 -30.33
CA LEU A 246 4.70 4.02 -30.74
C LEU A 246 5.99 4.24 -31.53
N TYR A 247 7.09 3.62 -31.11
CA TYR A 247 8.37 3.67 -31.81
C TYR A 247 8.26 3.14 -33.24
N ARG A 248 7.62 1.97 -33.43
CA ARG A 248 7.38 1.39 -34.77
C ARG A 248 6.54 2.33 -35.63
N LEU A 249 5.44 2.85 -35.08
CA LEU A 249 4.55 3.78 -35.78
C LEU A 249 5.27 5.07 -36.23
N LEU A 250 6.26 5.54 -35.47
CA LEU A 250 7.01 6.76 -35.79
C LEU A 250 8.07 6.54 -36.89
N LEU A 251 8.60 5.33 -37.03
CA LEU A 251 9.66 4.98 -37.98
C LEU A 251 9.15 4.37 -39.28
N SER A 252 8.03 3.66 -39.25
CA SER A 252 7.47 3.06 -40.46
C SER A 252 6.93 4.14 -41.41
N THR A 253 7.48 4.24 -42.62
CA THR A 253 6.89 5.01 -43.75
C THR A 253 5.72 4.28 -44.40
N GLN A 254 5.40 3.08 -43.92
CA GLN A 254 4.39 2.18 -44.47
C GLN A 254 3.35 1.92 -43.40
N THR A 255 2.09 2.20 -43.71
CA THR A 255 0.93 1.89 -42.88
C THR A 255 1.01 0.46 -42.37
N SER A 256 0.95 0.30 -41.04
CA SER A 256 0.89 -0.97 -40.31
C SER A 256 -0.34 -1.80 -40.72
N GLU A 257 -0.29 -2.42 -41.90
CA GLU A 257 -1.26 -3.42 -42.32
C GLU A 257 -0.93 -4.74 -41.60
N GLY A 258 -1.69 -5.06 -40.54
CA GLY A 258 -1.86 -6.45 -40.08
C GLY A 258 -0.97 -6.98 -38.94
N GLU A 259 -0.37 -6.15 -38.08
CA GLU A 259 0.29 -6.68 -36.87
C GLU A 259 -0.73 -7.35 -35.93
N ASP A 260 -0.53 -8.64 -35.62
CA ASP A 260 -1.37 -9.38 -34.68
C ASP A 260 -1.08 -8.95 -33.23
N LEU A 261 -2.01 -8.15 -32.69
CA LEU A 261 -1.92 -7.62 -31.33
C LEU A 261 -2.08 -8.71 -30.25
N THR A 262 -2.56 -9.91 -30.64
CA THR A 262 -2.67 -11.07 -29.75
C THR A 262 -1.31 -11.46 -29.19
N VAL A 263 -0.25 -11.36 -29.99
CA VAL A 263 1.14 -11.65 -29.55
C VAL A 263 1.54 -10.71 -28.42
N TYR A 264 1.25 -9.41 -28.53
CA TYR A 264 1.54 -8.45 -27.45
C TYR A 264 0.78 -8.81 -26.17
N VAL A 265 -0.50 -9.18 -26.28
CA VAL A 265 -1.33 -9.58 -25.13
C VAL A 265 -0.76 -10.82 -24.43
N VAL A 266 -0.41 -11.86 -25.18
CA VAL A 266 0.15 -13.09 -24.62
C VAL A 266 1.51 -12.82 -23.96
N LEU A 267 2.38 -12.04 -24.60
CA LEU A 267 3.71 -11.75 -24.05
C LEU A 267 3.65 -10.86 -22.79
N CYS A 268 2.83 -9.80 -22.80
CA CYS A 268 2.79 -8.82 -21.71
C CYS A 268 2.06 -9.33 -20.46
N TRP A 269 1.22 -10.35 -20.57
CA TRP A 269 0.68 -11.07 -19.41
C TRP A 269 1.50 -12.31 -19.07
N GLY A 270 1.96 -13.06 -20.08
CA GLY A 270 2.66 -14.33 -19.91
C GLY A 270 4.05 -14.18 -19.31
N ILE A 271 4.91 -13.30 -19.84
CA ILE A 271 6.28 -13.13 -19.33
C ILE A 271 6.27 -12.70 -17.86
N PRO A 272 5.47 -11.70 -17.43
CA PRO A 272 5.37 -11.35 -16.01
C PRO A 272 4.84 -12.48 -15.14
N ALA A 273 3.86 -13.25 -15.60
CA ALA A 273 3.33 -14.39 -14.86
C ALA A 273 4.39 -15.48 -14.67
N LEU A 274 5.15 -15.80 -15.71
CA LEU A 274 6.24 -16.78 -15.65
C LEU A 274 7.34 -16.33 -14.67
N LEU A 275 7.78 -15.07 -14.75
CA LEU A 275 8.82 -14.54 -13.87
C LEU A 275 8.35 -14.46 -12.41
N ALA A 276 7.13 -14.00 -12.16
CA ALA A 276 6.55 -13.96 -10.82
C ALA A 276 6.33 -15.37 -10.24
N GLY A 277 5.88 -16.32 -11.07
CA GLY A 277 5.71 -17.71 -10.68
C GLY A 277 7.04 -18.39 -10.34
N PHE A 278 8.08 -18.17 -11.16
CA PHE A 278 9.42 -18.66 -10.89
C PHE A 278 9.98 -18.09 -9.57
N TYR A 279 9.88 -16.78 -9.36
CA TYR A 279 10.27 -16.15 -8.10
C TYR A 279 9.51 -16.74 -6.90
N SER A 280 8.20 -16.96 -7.03
CA SER A 280 7.37 -17.54 -5.97
C SER A 280 7.77 -18.97 -5.63
N LEU A 281 8.10 -19.78 -6.65
CA LEU A 281 8.58 -21.15 -6.47
C LEU A 281 9.93 -21.16 -5.75
N VAL A 282 10.88 -20.34 -6.19
CA VAL A 282 12.20 -20.22 -5.56
C VAL A 282 12.06 -19.74 -4.11
N ARG A 283 11.26 -18.70 -3.87
CA ARG A 283 11.01 -18.20 -2.50
C ARG A 283 10.32 -19.25 -1.63
N TRP A 284 9.39 -20.03 -2.17
CA TRP A 284 8.77 -21.12 -1.44
C TRP A 284 9.74 -22.25 -1.07
N LEU A 285 10.72 -22.56 -1.93
CA LEU A 285 11.70 -23.61 -1.67
C LEU A 285 12.78 -23.20 -0.66
N TYR A 286 13.22 -21.94 -0.69
CA TYR A 286 14.41 -21.50 0.03
C TYR A 286 14.14 -20.49 1.17
N ASP A 287 12.97 -19.83 1.19
CA ASP A 287 12.63 -18.77 2.16
C ASP A 287 11.13 -18.78 2.49
N SER A 288 10.64 -19.94 2.97
CA SER A 288 9.24 -20.14 3.35
C SER A 288 8.93 -19.88 4.82
N GLY A 289 9.97 -19.88 5.68
CA GLY A 289 9.84 -19.64 7.12
C GLY A 289 9.91 -18.14 7.39
N GLY A 290 8.86 -17.56 7.98
CA GLY A 290 8.76 -16.11 8.21
C GLY A 290 7.31 -15.64 8.25
N MET A 291 7.10 -14.33 8.12
CA MET A 291 5.78 -13.72 7.92
C MET A 291 5.33 -13.86 6.46
N CYS A 292 4.09 -13.43 6.18
CA CYS A 292 3.61 -13.30 4.81
C CYS A 292 4.57 -12.48 3.92
N TRP A 293 4.58 -12.75 2.61
CA TRP A 293 5.49 -12.15 1.62
C TRP A 293 5.19 -10.67 1.29
N VAL A 294 4.89 -9.87 2.32
CA VAL A 294 4.82 -8.41 2.28
C VAL A 294 6.22 -7.81 2.17
N GLU A 295 7.16 -8.39 2.93
CA GLU A 295 8.56 -7.99 2.94
C GLU A 295 9.39 -8.73 1.89
N ASN A 296 10.53 -8.15 1.54
CA ASN A 296 11.51 -8.78 0.66
C ASN A 296 12.10 -10.03 1.34
N SER A 297 12.53 -10.99 0.52
CA SER A 297 13.23 -12.19 0.98
C SER A 297 14.55 -11.78 1.62
N HIS A 298 14.88 -12.43 2.74
CA HIS A 298 16.18 -12.26 3.40
C HIS A 298 17.32 -12.73 2.50
N LEU A 299 17.03 -13.66 1.58
CA LEU A 299 17.98 -14.16 0.59
C LEU A 299 18.03 -13.21 -0.60
N LEU A 300 19.07 -12.37 -0.63
CA LEU A 300 19.29 -11.39 -1.70
C LEU A 300 19.17 -12.02 -3.10
N TRP A 301 19.77 -13.18 -3.33
CA TRP A 301 19.77 -13.83 -4.66
C TRP A 301 18.35 -14.20 -5.14
N VAL A 302 17.43 -14.49 -4.22
CA VAL A 302 16.01 -14.73 -4.54
C VAL A 302 15.34 -13.44 -4.99
N GLU A 303 15.55 -12.32 -4.29
CA GLU A 303 15.02 -11.01 -4.71
C GLU A 303 15.64 -10.51 -6.02
N TRP A 304 16.94 -10.70 -6.23
CA TRP A 304 17.60 -10.29 -7.47
C TRP A 304 17.00 -10.99 -8.70
N SER A 305 16.46 -12.20 -8.56
CA SER A 305 15.82 -12.94 -9.65
C SER A 305 14.62 -12.19 -10.27
N ILE A 306 13.87 -11.40 -9.49
CA ILE A 306 12.73 -10.61 -9.98
C ILE A 306 13.11 -9.14 -10.23
N ILE A 307 14.08 -8.62 -9.48
CA ILE A 307 14.56 -7.23 -9.63
C ILE A 307 15.29 -7.04 -10.95
N VAL A 308 16.19 -7.96 -11.35
CA VAL A 308 17.00 -7.82 -12.58
C VAL A 308 16.13 -7.67 -13.84
N PRO A 309 15.15 -8.55 -14.11
CA PRO A 309 14.25 -8.38 -15.26
C PRO A 309 13.45 -7.07 -15.21
N SER A 310 13.05 -6.63 -14.02
CA SER A 310 12.33 -5.38 -13.82
C SER A 310 13.20 -4.16 -14.18
N LEU A 311 14.44 -4.13 -13.72
CA LEU A 311 15.41 -3.07 -14.03
C LEU A 311 15.72 -3.02 -15.53
N LEU A 312 15.87 -4.18 -16.17
CA LEU A 312 16.09 -4.26 -17.61
C LEU A 312 14.90 -3.69 -18.39
N ALA A 313 13.67 -4.04 -18.01
CA ALA A 313 12.47 -3.52 -18.64
C ALA A 313 12.36 -1.99 -18.51
N ILE A 314 12.62 -1.45 -17.30
CA ILE A 314 12.63 0.00 -17.05
C ILE A 314 13.72 0.68 -17.89
N LEU A 315 14.93 0.11 -17.94
CA LEU A 315 16.04 0.66 -18.73
C LEU A 315 15.68 0.76 -20.21
N VAL A 316 15.15 -0.32 -20.80
CA VAL A 316 14.73 -0.31 -22.21
C VAL A 316 13.63 0.73 -22.45
N ASN A 317 12.66 0.83 -21.54
CA ASN A 317 11.58 1.80 -21.64
C ASN A 317 12.11 3.26 -21.60
N VAL A 318 13.07 3.55 -20.73
CA VAL A 318 13.74 4.88 -20.67
C VAL A 318 14.50 5.17 -21.97
N LEU A 319 15.24 4.21 -22.51
CA LEU A 319 15.96 4.38 -23.78
C LEU A 319 14.99 4.66 -24.94
N LEU A 320 13.88 3.92 -25.01
CA LEU A 320 12.83 4.15 -26.01
C LEU A 320 12.22 5.54 -25.88
N LEU A 321 11.91 5.98 -24.65
CA LEU A 321 11.38 7.32 -24.42
C LEU A 321 12.36 8.39 -24.87
N MET A 322 13.64 8.29 -24.51
CA MET A 322 14.67 9.25 -24.94
C MET A 322 14.73 9.37 -26.46
N PHE A 323 14.61 8.24 -27.16
CA PHE A 323 14.59 8.20 -28.63
C PHE A 323 13.31 8.80 -29.23
N ILE A 324 12.13 8.45 -28.70
CA ILE A 324 10.84 9.01 -29.13
C ILE A 324 10.84 10.53 -28.94
N MET A 325 11.34 10.99 -27.79
CA MET A 325 11.50 12.40 -27.48
C MET A 325 12.44 13.10 -28.47
N TYR A 326 13.57 12.48 -28.83
CA TYR A 326 14.49 13.00 -29.85
C TYR A 326 13.78 13.17 -31.20
N ILE A 327 13.04 12.16 -31.68
CA ILE A 327 12.29 12.23 -32.93
C ILE A 327 11.24 13.34 -32.89
N LEU A 328 10.47 13.42 -31.80
CA LEU A 328 9.39 14.40 -31.65
C LEU A 328 9.94 15.83 -31.68
N VAL A 329 11.04 16.09 -30.95
CA VAL A 329 11.71 17.39 -30.94
C VAL A 329 12.28 17.72 -32.31
N LYS A 330 12.88 16.75 -33.02
CA LYS A 330 13.42 16.95 -34.37
C LYS A 330 12.32 17.31 -35.37
N LYS A 331 11.19 16.58 -35.37
CA LYS A 331 10.03 16.89 -36.21
C LYS A 331 9.43 18.27 -35.90
N LEU A 332 9.45 18.70 -34.65
CA LEU A 332 8.98 20.02 -34.23
C LEU A 332 9.88 21.16 -34.76
N ARG A 333 11.20 20.97 -34.75
CA ARG A 333 12.16 21.99 -35.23
C ARG A 333 12.10 22.21 -36.75
N CYS A 334 11.61 21.25 -37.53
CA CYS A 334 11.50 21.38 -39.00
C CYS A 334 10.30 22.24 -39.48
N ASN A 335 9.42 22.73 -38.60
CA ASN A 335 8.30 23.62 -38.94
C ASN A 335 8.43 25.00 -38.25
N PRO A 336 9.28 25.90 -38.78
CA PRO A 336 9.68 27.14 -38.08
C PRO A 336 8.63 28.27 -38.01
N HIS A 337 7.44 28.13 -38.62
CA HIS A 337 6.50 29.26 -38.76
C HIS A 337 5.58 29.53 -37.54
N LEU A 338 5.67 28.74 -36.46
CA LEU A 338 4.77 28.83 -35.29
C LEU A 338 5.47 28.49 -33.95
N GLU A 339 6.73 28.93 -33.81
CA GLU A 339 7.68 28.45 -32.79
C GLU A 339 7.17 28.52 -31.35
N ARG A 340 6.58 29.65 -30.92
CA ARG A 340 6.23 29.83 -29.49
C ARG A 340 5.02 28.98 -29.04
N ILE A 341 4.00 28.87 -29.91
CA ILE A 341 2.79 28.09 -29.62
C ILE A 341 3.07 26.58 -29.78
N GLN A 342 3.85 26.19 -30.79
CA GLN A 342 4.24 24.79 -30.99
C GLN A 342 5.22 24.29 -29.93
N TYR A 343 6.18 25.12 -29.50
CA TYR A 343 7.09 24.77 -28.41
C TYR A 343 6.33 24.47 -27.11
N ARG A 344 5.38 25.34 -26.73
CA ARG A 344 4.55 25.12 -25.52
C ARG A 344 3.67 23.86 -25.64
N LYS A 345 3.17 23.56 -26.83
CA LYS A 345 2.43 22.31 -27.11
C LYS A 345 3.34 21.08 -27.02
N ALA A 346 4.59 21.16 -27.48
CA ALA A 346 5.53 20.06 -27.45
C ALA A 346 6.08 19.78 -26.05
N VAL A 347 6.41 20.81 -25.27
CA VAL A 347 6.79 20.66 -23.86
C VAL A 347 5.63 20.07 -23.06
N ARG A 348 4.40 20.52 -23.33
CA ARG A 348 3.20 19.92 -22.73
C ARG A 348 3.04 18.46 -23.13
N ALA A 349 3.26 18.11 -24.40
CA ALA A 349 3.21 16.72 -24.86
C ALA A 349 4.29 15.87 -24.19
N ALA A 350 5.53 16.36 -24.09
CA ALA A 350 6.63 15.70 -23.40
C ALA A 350 6.31 15.41 -21.93
N PHE A 351 5.75 16.40 -21.23
CA PHE A 351 5.32 16.23 -19.84
C PHE A 351 4.20 15.20 -19.70
N MET A 352 3.27 15.14 -20.66
CA MET A 352 2.23 14.11 -20.67
C MET A 352 2.77 12.72 -21.01
N LEU A 353 3.87 12.60 -21.76
CA LEU A 353 4.48 11.30 -22.05
C LEU A 353 5.23 10.73 -20.83
N MET A 354 5.70 11.58 -19.91
CA MET A 354 6.48 11.17 -18.73
C MET A 354 5.76 10.15 -17.83
N PRO A 355 4.48 10.35 -17.41
CA PRO A 355 3.73 9.34 -16.63
C PRO A 355 3.40 8.06 -17.40
N VAL A 356 3.17 8.17 -18.71
CA VAL A 356 2.79 7.04 -19.60
C VAL A 356 3.96 6.08 -19.78
N PHE A 357 5.17 6.61 -19.95
CA PHE A 357 6.39 5.80 -20.07
C PHE A 357 7.08 5.54 -18.73
N GLY A 358 6.46 5.89 -17.60
CA GLY A 358 6.94 5.48 -16.29
C GLY A 358 8.29 6.04 -15.88
N LEU A 359 8.69 7.24 -16.36
CA LEU A 359 9.97 7.86 -15.95
C LEU A 359 10.11 8.01 -14.44
N GLN A 360 9.00 8.20 -13.74
CA GLN A 360 8.99 8.27 -12.28
C GLN A 360 9.53 7.00 -11.61
N GLN A 361 9.56 5.86 -12.31
CA GLN A 361 10.07 4.59 -11.77
C GLN A 361 11.59 4.62 -11.57
N LEU A 362 12.31 5.57 -12.17
CA LEU A 362 13.71 5.83 -11.83
C LEU A 362 13.85 6.27 -10.35
N PHE A 363 12.84 6.97 -9.81
CA PHE A 363 12.77 7.28 -8.38
C PHE A 363 12.38 6.07 -7.52
N THR A 364 11.98 4.94 -8.10
CA THR A 364 11.73 3.72 -7.34
C THR A 364 13.01 2.88 -7.20
N ILE A 365 13.98 3.06 -8.10
CA ILE A 365 15.26 2.34 -8.08
C ILE A 365 16.20 2.89 -7.00
N VAL A 366 16.23 4.21 -6.81
CA VAL A 366 17.16 4.86 -5.88
C VAL A 366 16.53 4.93 -4.49
N ARG A 367 16.49 3.82 -3.75
CA ARG A 367 15.80 3.78 -2.43
C ARG A 367 16.55 4.59 -1.36
N LEU A 368 16.33 5.90 -1.32
CA LEU A 368 16.85 6.79 -0.28
C LEU A 368 16.05 6.59 1.02
N SER A 369 16.74 6.58 2.16
CA SER A 369 16.10 6.37 3.47
C SER A 369 15.28 7.57 3.95
N ASN A 370 15.25 8.67 3.20
CA ASN A 370 14.54 9.89 3.56
C ASN A 370 13.01 9.71 3.44
N THR A 371 12.28 10.08 4.47
CA THR A 371 10.81 10.05 4.55
C THR A 371 10.16 10.81 3.41
N PHE A 372 10.68 11.99 3.07
CA PHE A 372 10.20 12.77 1.91
C PHE A 372 10.30 11.98 0.61
N TYR A 373 11.41 11.27 0.41
CA TYR A 373 11.63 10.47 -0.79
C TYR A 373 10.62 9.32 -0.89
N GLN A 374 10.39 8.62 0.22
CA GLN A 374 9.47 7.49 0.26
C GLN A 374 8.01 7.92 0.08
N VAL A 375 7.61 9.05 0.66
CA VAL A 375 6.28 9.66 0.46
C VAL A 375 6.10 10.10 -1.00
N LEU A 376 7.14 10.68 -1.61
CA LEU A 376 7.12 11.08 -3.01
C LEU A 376 7.05 9.87 -3.94
N ASP A 377 7.83 8.82 -3.69
CA ASP A 377 7.82 7.59 -4.48
C ASP A 377 6.45 6.90 -4.44
N ILE A 378 5.85 6.72 -3.25
CA ILE A 378 4.52 6.11 -3.13
C ILE A 378 3.43 6.98 -3.77
N SER A 379 3.55 8.31 -3.67
CA SER A 379 2.61 9.25 -4.31
C SER A 379 2.69 9.16 -5.84
N LEU A 380 3.90 9.19 -6.41
CA LEU A 380 4.11 9.14 -7.86
C LEU A 380 3.65 7.82 -8.45
N ASN A 381 3.96 6.69 -7.78
CA ASN A 381 3.49 5.39 -8.22
C ASN A 381 1.98 5.23 -8.04
N GLY A 382 1.42 5.68 -6.91
CA GLY A 382 -0.01 5.61 -6.64
C GLY A 382 -0.86 6.43 -7.60
N LEU A 383 -0.41 7.63 -7.96
CA LEU A 383 -1.10 8.52 -8.90
C LEU A 383 -0.78 8.25 -10.38
N GLN A 384 0.14 7.32 -10.69
CA GLN A 384 0.50 7.03 -12.08
C GLN A 384 -0.73 6.66 -12.91
N GLY A 385 -1.56 5.73 -12.42
CA GLY A 385 -2.77 5.30 -13.13
C GLY A 385 -3.78 6.45 -13.35
N PHE A 386 -3.90 7.36 -12.39
CA PHE A 386 -4.69 8.59 -12.53
C PHE A 386 -4.19 9.43 -13.71
N PHE A 387 -2.89 9.79 -13.74
CA PHE A 387 -2.34 10.62 -14.82
C PHE A 387 -2.46 9.92 -16.18
N VAL A 388 -2.15 8.63 -16.25
CA VAL A 388 -2.25 7.85 -17.48
C VAL A 388 -3.69 7.81 -18.00
N SER A 389 -4.69 7.62 -17.13
CA SER A 389 -6.11 7.66 -17.52
C SER A 389 -6.54 9.05 -18.02
N LEU A 390 -6.05 10.13 -17.40
CA LEU A 390 -6.29 11.51 -17.82
C LEU A 390 -5.79 11.74 -19.24
N ILE A 391 -4.60 11.25 -19.56
CA ILE A 391 -3.95 11.43 -20.86
C ILE A 391 -4.62 10.57 -21.93
N ILE A 392 -4.75 9.27 -21.68
CA ILE A 392 -5.22 8.29 -22.68
C ILE A 392 -6.73 8.44 -22.94
N CYS A 393 -7.52 8.69 -21.90
CA CYS A 393 -8.99 8.69 -21.99
C CYS A 393 -9.58 10.10 -21.95
N TYR A 394 -9.39 10.84 -20.85
CA TYR A 394 -10.18 12.04 -20.59
C TYR A 394 -9.77 13.28 -21.39
N THR A 395 -8.50 13.39 -21.78
CA THR A 395 -8.01 14.51 -22.60
C THR A 395 -7.91 14.15 -24.09
N ASN A 396 -8.15 12.88 -24.44
CA ASN A 396 -8.06 12.39 -25.79
C ASN A 396 -9.31 12.81 -26.60
N LYS A 397 -9.11 13.65 -27.62
CA LYS A 397 -10.18 14.17 -28.47
C LYS A 397 -11.00 13.07 -29.14
N THR A 398 -10.36 12.02 -29.61
CA THR A 398 -11.03 10.88 -30.27
C THR A 398 -11.98 10.17 -29.31
N VAL A 399 -11.58 10.03 -28.04
CA VAL A 399 -12.41 9.46 -26.99
C VAL A 399 -13.57 10.39 -26.68
N LEU A 400 -13.30 11.68 -26.45
CA LEU A 400 -14.32 12.68 -26.14
C LEU A 400 -15.38 12.81 -27.25
N GLU A 401 -14.98 12.82 -28.52
CA GLU A 401 -15.90 12.82 -29.66
C GLU A 401 -16.73 11.54 -29.73
N SER A 402 -16.13 10.38 -29.43
CA SER A 402 -16.84 9.11 -29.41
C SER A 402 -17.85 9.04 -28.27
N VAL A 403 -17.51 9.58 -27.09
CA VAL A 403 -18.43 9.73 -25.95
C VAL A 403 -19.58 10.66 -26.33
N SER A 404 -19.29 11.81 -26.94
CA SER A 404 -20.33 12.76 -27.38
C SER A 404 -21.32 12.11 -28.35
N LYS A 405 -20.83 11.39 -29.36
CA LYS A 405 -21.67 10.67 -30.34
C LYS A 405 -22.46 9.51 -29.71
N TRP A 406 -21.84 8.79 -28.78
CA TRP A 406 -22.52 7.75 -28.03
C TRP A 406 -23.65 8.34 -27.18
N TRP A 407 -23.40 9.47 -26.52
CA TRP A 407 -24.37 10.17 -25.70
C TRP A 407 -25.55 10.71 -26.52
N THR A 408 -25.30 11.34 -27.67
CA THR A 408 -26.38 11.81 -28.56
C THR A 408 -27.21 10.63 -29.07
N SER A 409 -26.57 9.57 -29.58
CA SER A 409 -27.29 8.38 -30.05
C SER A 409 -28.13 7.72 -28.95
N HIS A 410 -27.63 7.68 -27.71
CA HIS A 410 -28.37 7.12 -26.59
C HIS A 410 -29.55 8.00 -26.17
N ARG A 411 -29.39 9.33 -26.24
CA ARG A 411 -30.48 10.29 -26.03
C ARG A 411 -31.57 10.14 -27.09
N ASP A 412 -31.20 10.03 -28.36
CA ASP A 412 -32.13 9.89 -29.47
C ASP A 412 -32.91 8.56 -29.37
N LYS A 413 -32.23 7.45 -29.06
CA LYS A 413 -32.89 6.16 -28.81
C LYS A 413 -33.87 6.22 -27.66
N ARG A 414 -33.51 6.89 -26.55
CA ARG A 414 -34.41 7.08 -25.40
C ARG A 414 -35.63 7.92 -25.78
N GLN A 415 -35.46 8.96 -26.60
CA GLN A 415 -36.57 9.78 -27.09
C GLN A 415 -37.50 8.96 -28.00
N ILE A 416 -36.97 8.25 -28.99
CA ILE A 416 -37.75 7.38 -29.88
C ILE A 416 -38.52 6.32 -29.07
N THR A 417 -37.87 5.69 -28.09
CA THR A 417 -38.51 4.68 -27.23
C THR A 417 -39.69 5.29 -26.45
N ARG A 418 -39.53 6.52 -25.92
CA ARG A 418 -40.61 7.24 -25.22
C ARG A 418 -41.76 7.58 -26.17
N GLU A 419 -41.45 8.04 -27.39
CA GLU A 419 -42.47 8.34 -28.41
C GLU A 419 -43.22 7.07 -28.85
N CYS A 420 -42.53 5.95 -29.07
CA CYS A 420 -43.16 4.67 -29.36
C CYS A 420 -44.08 4.22 -28.23
N ASN A 421 -43.61 4.26 -26.97
CA ASN A 421 -44.43 3.88 -25.82
C ASN A 421 -45.67 4.76 -25.66
N TYR A 422 -45.53 6.07 -25.90
CA TYR A 422 -46.66 7.01 -25.87
C TYR A 422 -47.68 6.75 -26.99
N ARG A 423 -47.22 6.45 -28.21
CA ARG A 423 -48.13 6.09 -29.32
C ARG A 423 -48.89 4.79 -29.03
N VAL A 424 -48.22 3.79 -28.47
CA VAL A 424 -48.84 2.51 -28.07
C VAL A 424 -49.87 2.73 -26.96
N SER A 425 -49.59 3.58 -25.96
CA SER A 425 -50.56 3.88 -24.90
C SER A 425 -51.82 4.59 -25.44
N ILE A 426 -51.66 5.56 -26.36
CA ILE A 426 -52.80 6.22 -27.01
C ILE A 426 -53.65 5.22 -27.81
N GLN A 427 -53.02 4.34 -28.59
CA GLN A 427 -53.75 3.31 -29.33
C GLN A 427 -54.53 2.39 -28.38
N HIS A 428 -53.93 2.00 -27.26
CA HIS A 428 -54.60 1.18 -26.27
C HIS A 428 -55.81 1.90 -25.64
N ASP A 429 -55.68 3.18 -25.29
CA ASP A 429 -56.77 3.95 -24.70
C ASP A 429 -57.91 4.25 -25.69
N HIS A 430 -57.61 4.43 -26.99
CA HIS A 430 -58.65 4.51 -28.02
C HIS A 430 -59.37 3.17 -28.27
N MET A 431 -58.68 2.03 -28.09
CA MET A 431 -59.29 0.71 -28.30
C MET A 431 -60.22 0.29 -27.16
N LYS A 432 -59.95 0.72 -25.92
CA LYS A 432 -60.78 0.40 -24.73
C LYS A 432 -62.28 0.73 -24.89
N PRO A 433 -62.70 1.95 -25.29
CA PRO A 433 -64.11 2.28 -25.44
C PRO A 433 -64.78 1.58 -26.63
N LEU A 434 -64.02 1.21 -27.67
CA LEU A 434 -64.55 0.45 -28.83
C LEU A 434 -64.88 -0.98 -28.43
N VAL A 435 -63.98 -1.65 -27.70
CA VAL A 435 -64.22 -3.00 -27.17
C VAL A 435 -65.38 -3.00 -26.16
N GLN A 436 -65.47 -1.98 -25.32
CA GLN A 436 -66.54 -1.86 -24.32
C GLN A 436 -67.91 -1.51 -24.94
N ARG A 437 -67.95 -0.81 -26.07
CA ARG A 437 -69.16 -0.64 -26.90
C ARG A 437 -69.58 -1.96 -27.56
N GLN A 438 -68.63 -2.73 -28.06
CA GLN A 438 -68.91 -4.03 -28.68
C GLN A 438 -69.44 -5.07 -27.68
N SER A 439 -68.93 -5.08 -26.44
CA SER A 439 -69.41 -5.97 -25.38
C SER A 439 -70.78 -5.59 -24.83
N SER A 440 -71.10 -4.28 -24.80
CA SER A 440 -72.41 -3.79 -24.34
C SER A 440 -73.51 -3.92 -25.39
N SER A 441 -73.16 -3.98 -26.68
CA SER A 441 -74.12 -4.32 -27.74
C SER A 441 -74.44 -5.81 -27.81
N THR A 442 -73.51 -6.70 -27.46
CA THR A 442 -73.75 -8.17 -27.42
C THR A 442 -74.51 -8.62 -26.18
N ALA A 443 -74.48 -7.86 -25.08
CA ALA A 443 -75.25 -8.16 -23.87
C ALA A 443 -76.71 -7.64 -23.89
N ARG A 444 -77.12 -6.91 -24.94
CA ARG A 444 -78.48 -6.36 -25.13
C ARG A 444 -79.31 -7.09 -26.18
N SER A 445 -78.73 -8.07 -26.88
CA SER A 445 -79.45 -9.07 -27.69
C SER A 445 -79.62 -10.33 -26.87
#